data_AF-A0A7J8JJ74-F1
#
_entry.id   AF-A0A7J8JJ74-F1
#
_cell.length_a   1.000
_cell.length_b   1.000
_cell.length_c   1.000
_cell.angle_alpha   90.00
_cell.angle_beta   90.00
_cell.angle_gamma   90.00
#
_symmetry.space_group_name_H-M   'P 1'
#
loop_
_entity.id
_entity.type
_entity.pdbx_description
1 polymer ?
#
loop_
_entity_poly.entity_id
_entity_poly.type
_entity_poly.pdbx_seq_one_letter_code
_entity_poly.pdbx_strand_id
1 'polypeptide(L)'
;MGVEAVMALLEGTPDTPACVVSLSGNQAVRLPLMECVQVTKEVTKAMNEKKFDEAMKLRGRSFMNNWEVYKLLAHVRPPVSKTGLHTVAVMNVGAPAAGMNAAVRSTVRIGLIQGNRVLVVHDGFEGLAKGQIEEAGWSYVGGWIGQGGSKLGTKRTLPKKNLEQISANITKFNIQGLVIIGGFEAYTGGLELMEGRKQFDELCIPFVVIPATVSNNVPGSDFSVGADTALNTICTTCDRIKQSAAGTKRRVFIIETMGGYCGYLATMAGLAAGADAAYIFEEPFTIRDLQANVEHLVQKMKTTVKRGLVLRNEKSNENYTTDFIFNLYSEEGKGIFDSRKNVLGHMQQGGSPTPFDRNFATKMGAKAMHWMTGKIKESYRNGRIFANTPDSGCVLGMRKRALVFQPVTELKDQTDFEHRIPKEQWWLKLRPILKILAKYEIDLDTSEHAHLEHISRKRSGEAPV
;
A
#
# COMPACT_ATOMS: atom_id res chain seq x y z
N MET A 1 -5.22 -7.65 -16.82
CA MET A 1 -4.69 -8.78 -17.61
C MET A 1 -5.70 -9.27 -18.64
N GLY A 2 -6.89 -9.74 -18.26
CA GLY A 2 -7.89 -10.20 -19.25
C GLY A 2 -8.25 -9.14 -20.30
N VAL A 3 -8.55 -7.91 -19.85
CA VAL A 3 -8.80 -6.76 -20.76
C VAL A 3 -7.62 -6.51 -21.69
N GLU A 4 -6.41 -6.44 -21.14
CA GLU A 4 -5.18 -6.24 -21.92
C GLU A 4 -4.93 -7.35 -22.95
N ALA A 5 -5.32 -8.59 -22.66
CA ALA A 5 -5.21 -9.69 -23.61
C ALA A 5 -6.18 -9.53 -24.79
N VAL A 6 -7.38 -8.99 -24.55
CA VAL A 6 -8.32 -8.63 -25.61
C VAL A 6 -7.77 -7.48 -26.45
N MET A 7 -7.21 -6.45 -25.82
CA MET A 7 -6.57 -5.33 -26.52
C MET A 7 -5.40 -5.82 -27.40
N ALA A 8 -4.54 -6.68 -26.86
CA ALA A 8 -3.44 -7.28 -27.62
C ALA A 8 -3.91 -8.09 -28.83
N LEU A 9 -5.08 -8.74 -28.74
CA LEU A 9 -5.69 -9.46 -29.87
C LEU A 9 -6.24 -8.51 -30.94
N LEU A 10 -6.91 -7.43 -30.52
CA LEU A 10 -7.47 -6.42 -31.44
C LEU A 10 -6.39 -5.63 -32.18
N GLU A 11 -5.26 -5.37 -31.53
CA GLU A 11 -4.10 -4.68 -32.11
C GLU A 11 -3.16 -5.62 -32.89
N GLY A 12 -3.39 -6.94 -32.81
CA GLY A 12 -2.55 -7.94 -33.44
C GLY A 12 -2.61 -7.90 -34.98
N THR A 13 -1.45 -7.96 -35.62
CA THR A 13 -1.31 -8.13 -37.07
C THR A 13 -0.70 -9.51 -37.37
N PRO A 14 -0.71 -10.02 -38.61
CA PRO A 14 -0.03 -11.26 -38.98
C PRO A 14 1.46 -11.29 -38.60
N ASP A 15 2.10 -10.11 -38.52
CA ASP A 15 3.53 -9.96 -38.17
C ASP A 15 3.76 -9.78 -36.67
N THR A 16 2.70 -9.58 -35.87
CA THR A 16 2.83 -9.39 -34.43
C THR A 16 3.19 -10.74 -33.76
N PRO A 17 4.34 -10.84 -33.07
CA PRO A 17 4.73 -12.08 -32.43
C PRO A 17 3.78 -12.45 -31.29
N ALA A 18 3.55 -13.76 -31.09
CA ALA A 18 2.74 -14.24 -29.99
C ALA A 18 3.25 -13.69 -28.64
N CYS A 19 2.34 -13.14 -27.84
CA CYS A 19 2.66 -12.49 -26.58
C CYS A 19 1.91 -13.11 -25.39
N VAL A 20 2.48 -12.92 -24.21
CA VAL A 20 1.88 -13.23 -22.91
C VAL A 20 1.63 -11.92 -22.19
N VAL A 21 0.39 -11.71 -21.77
CA VAL A 21 0.07 -10.61 -20.87
C VAL A 21 0.46 -11.00 -19.44
N SER A 22 1.27 -10.16 -18.81
CA SER A 22 1.74 -10.34 -17.44
C SER A 22 1.62 -9.04 -16.64
N LEU A 23 2.15 -9.02 -15.42
CA LEU A 23 2.24 -7.83 -14.57
C LEU A 23 3.71 -7.48 -14.32
N SER A 24 4.05 -6.20 -14.52
CA SER A 24 5.30 -5.62 -14.03
C SER A 24 4.96 -4.63 -12.91
N GLY A 25 5.11 -5.07 -11.66
CA GLY A 25 4.59 -4.31 -10.52
C GLY A 25 3.06 -4.30 -10.54
N ASN A 26 2.48 -3.11 -10.59
CA ASN A 26 1.03 -2.84 -10.69
C ASN A 26 0.56 -2.54 -12.14
N GLN A 27 1.40 -2.74 -13.15
CA GLN A 27 1.06 -2.44 -14.55
C GLN A 27 0.99 -3.72 -15.38
N ALA A 28 -0.01 -3.82 -16.25
CA ALA A 28 -0.08 -4.89 -17.25
C ALA A 28 0.98 -4.65 -18.32
N VAL A 29 1.66 -5.71 -18.76
CA VAL A 29 2.69 -5.67 -19.80
C VAL A 29 2.52 -6.84 -20.76
N ARG A 30 2.92 -6.65 -22.01
CA ARG A 30 2.96 -7.69 -23.06
C ARG A 30 4.39 -8.19 -23.22
N LEU A 31 4.62 -9.48 -23.03
CA LEU A 31 5.95 -10.11 -23.14
C LEU A 31 5.97 -11.09 -24.31
N PRO A 32 7.05 -11.19 -25.11
CA PRO A 32 7.14 -12.22 -26.15
C PRO A 32 7.04 -13.63 -25.56
N LEU A 33 6.09 -14.44 -26.07
CA LEU A 33 5.81 -15.78 -25.53
C LEU A 33 7.05 -16.67 -25.56
N MET A 34 7.79 -16.67 -26.66
CA MET A 34 8.96 -17.53 -26.82
C MET A 34 10.10 -17.15 -25.87
N GLU A 35 10.24 -15.88 -25.51
CA GLU A 35 11.21 -15.46 -24.49
C GLU A 35 10.80 -15.96 -23.09
N CYS A 36 9.51 -15.86 -22.74
CA CYS A 36 8.99 -16.42 -21.48
C CYS A 36 9.26 -17.93 -21.38
N VAL A 37 9.02 -18.67 -22.46
CA VAL A 37 9.27 -20.12 -22.52
C VAL A 37 10.75 -20.43 -22.40
N GLN A 38 11.62 -19.64 -23.03
CA GLN A 38 13.05 -19.83 -22.95
C GLN A 38 13.57 -19.63 -21.52
N VAL A 39 13.15 -18.57 -20.84
CA VAL A 39 13.55 -18.29 -19.45
C VAL A 39 13.10 -19.40 -18.49
N THR A 40 11.88 -19.95 -18.68
CA THR A 40 11.42 -21.06 -17.82
C THR A 40 12.22 -22.34 -18.05
N LYS A 41 12.60 -22.64 -19.29
CA LYS A 41 13.50 -23.76 -19.62
C LYS A 41 14.89 -23.58 -19.02
N GLU A 42 15.43 -22.36 -19.04
CA GLU A 42 16.72 -22.03 -18.43
C GLU A 42 16.73 -22.30 -16.92
N VAL A 43 15.64 -21.96 -16.21
CA VAL A 43 15.52 -22.28 -14.76
C VAL A 43 15.58 -23.78 -14.53
N THR A 44 14.84 -24.57 -15.30
CA THR A 44 14.83 -26.04 -15.17
C THR A 44 16.21 -26.64 -15.47
N LYS A 45 16.88 -26.14 -16.51
CA LYS A 45 18.25 -26.54 -16.85
C LYS A 45 19.22 -26.24 -15.70
N ALA A 46 19.20 -25.02 -15.16
CA ALA A 46 20.04 -24.63 -14.04
C ALA A 46 19.79 -25.49 -12.79
N MET A 47 18.51 -25.83 -12.50
CA MET A 47 18.16 -26.73 -11.40
C MET A 47 18.70 -28.15 -11.60
N ASN A 48 18.55 -28.73 -12.81
CA ASN A 48 19.05 -30.08 -13.13
C ASN A 48 20.58 -30.17 -13.07
N GLU A 49 21.26 -29.10 -13.50
CA GLU A 49 22.73 -28.97 -13.45
C GLU A 49 23.24 -28.57 -12.05
N LYS A 50 22.36 -28.46 -11.05
CA LYS A 50 22.68 -28.04 -9.67
C LYS A 50 23.31 -26.65 -9.57
N LYS A 51 23.06 -25.78 -10.55
CA LYS A 51 23.48 -24.36 -10.57
C LYS A 51 22.44 -23.50 -9.85
N PHE A 52 22.32 -23.69 -8.54
CA PHE A 52 21.26 -23.06 -7.74
C PHE A 52 21.31 -21.53 -7.73
N ASP A 53 22.51 -20.93 -7.72
CA ASP A 53 22.66 -19.48 -7.78
C ASP A 53 22.15 -18.89 -9.09
N GLU A 54 22.38 -19.59 -10.20
CA GLU A 54 21.85 -19.21 -11.51
C GLU A 54 20.33 -19.35 -11.54
N ALA A 55 19.79 -20.45 -11.00
CA ALA A 55 18.34 -20.66 -10.88
C ALA A 55 17.66 -19.57 -10.04
N MET A 56 18.30 -19.11 -8.95
CA MET A 56 17.79 -17.99 -8.14
C MET A 56 17.82 -16.67 -8.93
N LYS A 57 18.90 -16.37 -9.65
CA LYS A 57 19.02 -15.17 -10.49
C LYS A 57 17.94 -15.12 -11.57
N LEU A 58 17.65 -16.27 -12.20
CA LEU A 58 16.63 -16.40 -13.25
C LEU A 58 15.20 -16.15 -12.73
N ARG A 59 14.92 -16.39 -11.43
CA ARG A 59 13.64 -16.04 -10.78
C ARG A 59 13.49 -14.53 -10.51
N GLY A 60 14.56 -13.77 -10.68
CA GLY A 60 14.57 -12.30 -10.62
C GLY A 60 14.90 -11.71 -9.26
N ARG A 61 15.17 -10.39 -9.26
CA ARG A 61 15.64 -9.63 -8.08
C ARG A 61 14.68 -9.71 -6.89
N SER A 62 13.37 -9.66 -7.13
CA SER A 62 12.38 -9.76 -6.04
C SER A 62 12.44 -11.10 -5.31
N PHE A 63 12.66 -12.21 -6.03
CA PHE A 63 12.80 -13.53 -5.41
C PHE A 63 14.07 -13.60 -4.56
N MET A 64 15.21 -13.13 -5.08
CA MET A 64 16.48 -13.09 -4.34
C MET A 64 16.39 -12.24 -3.08
N ASN A 65 15.84 -11.02 -3.17
CA ASN A 65 15.67 -10.14 -2.02
C ASN A 65 14.78 -10.79 -0.94
N ASN A 66 13.71 -11.48 -1.33
CA ASN A 66 12.85 -12.19 -0.38
C ASN A 66 13.62 -13.32 0.29
N TRP A 67 14.35 -14.12 -0.50
CA TRP A 67 15.15 -15.22 -0.01
C TRP A 67 16.18 -14.76 1.04
N GLU A 68 16.90 -13.67 0.76
CA GLU A 68 17.88 -13.10 1.69
C GLU A 68 17.22 -12.61 2.99
N VAL A 69 16.14 -11.85 2.88
CA VAL A 69 15.39 -11.36 4.06
C VAL A 69 14.86 -12.53 4.89
N TYR A 70 14.34 -13.57 4.25
CA TYR A 70 13.84 -14.75 4.95
C TYR A 70 14.95 -15.54 5.60
N LYS A 71 16.09 -15.74 4.92
CA LYS A 71 17.27 -16.39 5.49
C LYS A 71 17.75 -15.66 6.74
N LEU A 72 17.75 -14.32 6.72
CA LEU A 72 18.09 -13.51 7.89
C LEU A 72 17.05 -13.67 9.02
N LEU A 73 15.75 -13.65 8.70
CA LEU A 73 14.69 -13.74 9.70
C LEU A 73 14.40 -15.16 10.21
N ALA A 74 14.91 -16.19 9.54
CA ALA A 74 14.76 -17.60 9.89
C ALA A 74 15.60 -18.02 11.11
N HIS A 75 16.54 -17.18 11.54
CA HIS A 75 17.27 -17.41 12.78
C HIS A 75 16.29 -17.59 13.95
N VAL A 76 16.50 -18.62 14.77
CA VAL A 76 15.66 -18.86 15.95
C VAL A 76 16.10 -17.96 17.11
N ARG A 77 17.40 -17.69 17.20
CA ARG A 77 18.05 -16.85 18.21
C ARG A 77 18.79 -15.69 17.56
N PRO A 78 18.99 -14.56 18.25
CA PRO A 78 19.79 -13.46 17.73
C PRO A 78 21.21 -13.96 17.40
N PRO A 79 21.82 -13.53 16.28
CA PRO A 79 23.22 -13.84 16.00
C PRO A 79 24.12 -13.31 17.13
N VAL A 80 25.26 -13.97 17.36
CA VAL A 80 26.32 -13.48 18.26
C VAL A 80 27.06 -12.32 17.56
N SER A 81 26.38 -11.19 17.40
CA SER A 81 26.95 -9.96 16.85
C SER A 81 27.46 -9.07 17.99
N LYS A 82 28.45 -8.20 17.70
CA LYS A 82 28.84 -7.14 18.62
C LYS A 82 27.63 -6.24 18.87
N THR A 83 27.17 -6.21 20.10
CA THR A 83 26.03 -5.40 20.54
C THR A 83 26.39 -3.92 20.58
N GLY A 84 25.47 -3.05 20.16
CA GLY A 84 25.53 -1.61 20.43
C GLY A 84 26.18 -0.74 19.34
N LEU A 85 26.06 -1.10 18.05
CA LEU A 85 26.57 -0.26 16.95
C LEU A 85 25.86 1.09 16.87
N HIS A 86 24.54 1.06 16.75
CA HIS A 86 23.70 2.26 16.70
C HIS A 86 22.40 2.08 17.50
N THR A 87 21.77 3.16 17.96
CA THR A 87 20.47 3.12 18.64
C THR A 87 19.36 3.61 17.71
N VAL A 88 18.44 2.73 17.31
CA VAL A 88 17.35 3.06 16.37
C VAL A 88 16.01 2.89 17.05
N ALA A 89 15.13 3.88 16.94
CA ALA A 89 13.77 3.82 17.45
C ALA A 89 12.77 3.46 16.34
N VAL A 90 11.73 2.69 16.67
CA VAL A 90 10.60 2.41 15.78
C VAL A 90 9.27 2.75 16.45
N MET A 91 8.34 3.34 15.69
CA MET A 91 7.04 3.74 16.21
C MET A 91 5.93 3.63 15.18
N ASN A 92 4.68 3.54 15.65
CA ASN A 92 3.49 3.53 14.80
C ASN A 92 2.72 4.86 14.94
N VAL A 93 2.27 5.42 13.81
CA VAL A 93 1.56 6.71 13.77
C VAL A 93 0.34 6.63 12.84
N GLY A 94 -0.78 7.21 13.28
CA GLY A 94 -2.04 7.23 12.54
C GLY A 94 -3.05 6.19 12.99
N ALA A 95 -3.97 5.81 12.10
CA ALA A 95 -4.93 4.75 12.37
C ALA A 95 -4.28 3.35 12.24
N PRO A 96 -4.70 2.36 13.04
CA PRO A 96 -4.15 1.01 12.94
C PRO A 96 -4.45 0.38 11.57
N ALA A 97 -3.47 -0.34 11.03
CA ALA A 97 -3.58 -1.09 9.79
C ALA A 97 -2.97 -2.50 9.97
N ALA A 98 -3.62 -3.52 9.40
CA ALA A 98 -3.11 -4.87 9.47
C ALA A 98 -1.74 -4.98 8.76
N GLY A 99 -0.73 -5.45 9.48
CA GLY A 99 0.65 -5.55 8.98
C GLY A 99 1.64 -4.58 9.63
N MET A 100 1.18 -3.56 10.37
CA MET A 100 2.07 -2.69 11.16
C MET A 100 2.97 -3.50 12.11
N ASN A 101 2.41 -4.48 12.82
CA ASN A 101 3.17 -5.37 13.70
C ASN A 101 4.24 -6.19 12.96
N ALA A 102 3.98 -6.59 11.71
CA ALA A 102 4.95 -7.30 10.88
C ALA A 102 6.10 -6.39 10.45
N ALA A 103 5.82 -5.12 10.14
CA ALA A 103 6.84 -4.10 9.84
C ALA A 103 7.71 -3.80 11.08
N VAL A 104 7.10 -3.60 12.25
CA VAL A 104 7.82 -3.43 13.53
C VAL A 104 8.71 -4.64 13.80
N ARG A 105 8.14 -5.86 13.74
CA ARG A 105 8.88 -7.11 13.96
C ARG A 105 10.09 -7.22 13.05
N SER A 106 9.92 -6.92 11.75
CA SER A 106 11.03 -7.00 10.81
C SER A 106 12.11 -5.96 11.09
N THR A 107 11.71 -4.73 11.41
CA THR A 107 12.63 -3.64 11.77
C THR A 107 13.46 -4.02 13.01
N VAL A 108 12.80 -4.51 14.07
CA VAL A 108 13.47 -4.97 15.30
C VAL A 108 14.42 -6.12 15.02
N ARG A 109 13.97 -7.19 14.36
CA ARG A 109 14.82 -8.38 14.13
C ARG A 109 16.02 -8.06 13.24
N ILE A 110 15.84 -7.30 12.17
CA ILE A 110 16.94 -6.90 11.29
C ILE A 110 17.89 -5.95 12.01
N GLY A 111 17.39 -5.02 12.83
CA GLY A 111 18.22 -4.13 13.62
C GLY A 111 19.11 -4.89 14.61
N LEU A 112 18.52 -5.85 15.33
CA LEU A 112 19.27 -6.73 16.24
C LEU A 112 20.31 -7.61 15.50
N ILE A 113 19.96 -8.16 14.34
CA ILE A 113 20.92 -8.92 13.49
C ILE A 113 22.11 -8.05 13.08
N GLN A 114 21.86 -6.76 12.79
CA GLN A 114 22.89 -5.80 12.44
C GLN A 114 23.70 -5.30 13.65
N GLY A 115 23.38 -5.74 14.87
CA GLY A 115 24.06 -5.33 16.11
C GLY A 115 23.58 -3.99 16.68
N ASN A 116 22.47 -3.43 16.17
CA ASN A 116 21.89 -2.19 16.67
C ASN A 116 21.09 -2.45 17.95
N ARG A 117 21.07 -1.45 18.84
CA ARG A 117 20.12 -1.35 19.95
C ARG A 117 18.80 -0.81 19.38
N VAL A 118 17.72 -1.55 19.52
CA VAL A 118 16.42 -1.14 18.97
C VAL A 118 15.46 -0.75 20.09
N LEU A 119 14.94 0.47 20.01
CA LEU A 119 13.93 1.01 20.90
C LEU A 119 12.58 0.98 20.21
N VAL A 120 11.52 0.70 20.97
CA VAL A 120 10.14 0.86 20.51
C VAL A 120 9.51 2.02 21.26
N VAL A 121 8.76 2.84 20.55
CA VAL A 121 8.05 3.99 21.11
C VAL A 121 6.56 3.70 21.08
N HIS A 122 5.91 3.82 22.23
CA HIS A 122 4.47 3.62 22.35
C HIS A 122 3.70 4.85 21.91
N ASP A 123 2.47 4.67 21.43
CA ASP A 123 1.53 5.77 21.13
C ASP A 123 2.07 6.89 20.22
N GLY A 124 3.03 6.56 19.34
CA GLY A 124 3.56 7.46 18.32
C GLY A 124 4.31 8.67 18.89
N PHE A 125 4.14 9.83 18.26
CA PHE A 125 4.82 11.07 18.66
C PHE A 125 4.48 11.53 20.08
N GLU A 126 3.27 11.22 20.55
CA GLU A 126 2.85 11.57 21.91
C GLU A 126 3.63 10.79 22.95
N GLY A 127 3.81 9.47 22.77
CA GLY A 127 4.65 8.69 23.66
C GLY A 127 6.13 9.01 23.49
N LEU A 128 6.59 9.40 22.29
CA LEU A 128 7.96 9.92 22.11
C LEU A 128 8.21 11.17 22.94
N ALA A 129 7.26 12.12 22.96
CA ALA A 129 7.33 13.33 23.78
C ALA A 129 7.27 13.02 25.28
N LYS A 130 6.48 12.01 25.68
CA LYS A 130 6.34 11.60 27.09
C LYS A 130 7.46 10.66 27.58
N GLY A 131 8.35 10.22 26.70
CA GLY A 131 9.42 9.27 27.03
C GLY A 131 8.93 7.84 27.26
N GLN A 132 7.79 7.46 26.67
CA GLN A 132 7.24 6.09 26.68
C GLN A 132 7.98 5.20 25.69
N ILE A 133 9.24 4.91 26.03
CA ILE A 133 10.19 4.21 25.17
C ILE A 133 10.74 3.01 25.93
N GLU A 134 10.72 1.85 25.31
CA GLU A 134 11.30 0.62 25.85
C GLU A 134 12.25 -0.04 24.86
N GLU A 135 13.18 -0.85 25.37
CA GLU A 135 14.14 -1.57 24.54
C GLU A 135 13.54 -2.91 24.08
N ALA A 136 13.54 -3.14 22.76
CA ALA A 136 12.94 -4.32 22.17
C ALA A 136 13.98 -5.42 21.92
N GLY A 137 13.89 -6.49 22.68
CA GLY A 137 14.66 -7.72 22.46
C GLY A 137 14.09 -8.62 21.36
N TRP A 138 14.80 -9.70 21.05
CA TRP A 138 14.39 -10.67 20.01
C TRP A 138 13.01 -11.28 20.24
N SER A 139 12.72 -11.65 21.49
CA SER A 139 11.48 -12.31 21.90
C SER A 139 10.31 -11.34 22.04
N TYR A 140 10.58 -10.04 22.19
CA TYR A 140 9.55 -9.01 22.37
C TYR A 140 8.57 -8.97 21.19
N VAL A 141 9.09 -9.06 19.97
CA VAL A 141 8.30 -9.12 18.72
C VAL A 141 7.94 -10.54 18.27
N GLY A 142 8.04 -11.52 19.19
CA GLY A 142 7.68 -12.92 18.94
C GLY A 142 6.19 -13.08 18.61
N GLY A 143 5.86 -13.73 17.48
CA GLY A 143 4.46 -13.98 17.08
C GLY A 143 3.71 -12.78 16.47
N TRP A 144 4.32 -11.60 16.39
CA TRP A 144 3.67 -10.37 15.91
C TRP A 144 3.32 -10.38 14.41
N ILE A 145 3.96 -11.25 13.63
CA ILE A 145 3.81 -11.31 12.16
C ILE A 145 2.36 -11.53 11.71
N GLY A 146 1.58 -12.32 12.46
CA GLY A 146 0.21 -12.68 12.11
C GLY A 146 -0.85 -11.86 12.83
N GLN A 147 -0.47 -10.85 13.62
CA GLN A 147 -1.38 -10.11 14.47
C GLN A 147 -1.79 -8.78 13.82
N GLY A 148 -3.09 -8.50 13.82
CA GLY A 148 -3.66 -7.21 13.40
C GLY A 148 -3.44 -6.08 14.40
N GLY A 149 -3.94 -4.89 14.05
CA GLY A 149 -3.84 -3.70 14.89
C GLY A 149 -2.41 -3.19 15.08
N SER A 150 -2.17 -2.46 16.18
CA SER A 150 -0.86 -1.95 16.58
C SER A 150 -0.54 -2.35 18.01
N LYS A 151 0.46 -3.22 18.21
CA LYS A 151 0.92 -3.62 19.55
C LYS A 151 1.64 -2.52 20.32
N LEU A 152 2.27 -1.57 19.61
CA LEU A 152 2.88 -0.39 20.21
C LEU A 152 1.86 0.68 20.62
N GLY A 153 0.58 0.52 20.26
CA GLY A 153 -0.35 1.64 20.23
C GLY A 153 -0.09 2.54 19.01
N THR A 154 -1.03 3.40 18.68
CA THR A 154 -0.88 4.37 17.59
C THR A 154 -1.85 5.51 17.80
N LYS A 155 -1.40 6.73 17.52
CA LYS A 155 -2.17 7.97 17.68
C LYS A 155 -2.00 8.84 16.43
N ARG A 156 -2.91 9.78 16.22
CA ARG A 156 -2.86 10.77 15.12
C ARG A 156 -2.14 12.07 15.51
N THR A 157 -1.55 12.12 16.70
CA THR A 157 -0.84 13.29 17.22
C THR A 157 0.40 13.59 16.38
N LEU A 158 0.57 14.85 15.97
CA LEU A 158 1.70 15.33 15.18
C LEU A 158 2.80 15.93 16.07
N PRO A 159 4.09 15.87 15.68
CA PRO A 159 5.21 16.27 16.54
C PRO A 159 5.36 17.77 16.77
N LYS A 160 4.82 18.65 15.90
CA LYS A 160 5.06 20.11 15.95
C LYS A 160 4.79 20.77 17.30
N LYS A 161 3.77 20.30 18.03
CA LYS A 161 3.43 20.84 19.37
C LYS A 161 4.39 20.41 20.47
N ASN A 162 5.20 19.38 20.23
CA ASN A 162 6.02 18.71 21.24
C ASN A 162 7.47 18.51 20.81
N LEU A 163 7.97 19.32 19.87
CA LEU A 163 9.32 19.18 19.32
C LEU A 163 10.40 19.27 20.40
N GLU A 164 10.24 20.15 21.39
CA GLU A 164 11.17 20.30 22.51
C GLU A 164 11.24 19.03 23.38
N GLN A 165 10.10 18.43 23.72
CA GLN A 165 10.11 17.20 24.50
C GLN A 165 10.63 16.01 23.68
N ILE A 166 10.32 15.98 22.37
CA ILE A 166 10.83 14.98 21.44
C ILE A 166 12.36 15.09 21.32
N SER A 167 12.91 16.29 21.12
CA SER A 167 14.36 16.51 21.03
C SER A 167 15.07 16.11 22.32
N ALA A 168 14.52 16.50 23.49
CA ALA A 168 15.04 16.10 24.79
C ALA A 168 15.08 14.56 24.95
N ASN A 169 14.03 13.85 24.54
CA ASN A 169 14.00 12.39 24.61
C ASN A 169 14.92 11.72 23.58
N ILE A 170 15.07 12.28 22.37
CA ILE A 170 16.05 11.79 21.40
C ILE A 170 17.46 11.80 22.02
N THR A 171 17.83 12.89 22.70
CA THR A 171 19.11 12.98 23.42
C THR A 171 19.17 12.02 24.60
N LYS A 172 18.15 12.01 25.47
CA LYS A 172 18.09 11.18 26.68
C LYS A 172 18.26 9.69 26.38
N PHE A 173 17.62 9.20 25.31
CA PHE A 173 17.67 7.80 24.91
C PHE A 173 18.77 7.51 23.87
N ASN A 174 19.55 8.53 23.48
CA ASN A 174 20.57 8.50 22.44
C ASN A 174 20.03 7.91 21.12
N ILE A 175 18.87 8.36 20.67
CA ILE A 175 18.25 7.89 19.43
C ILE A 175 19.04 8.45 18.25
N GLN A 176 19.56 7.55 17.42
CA GLN A 176 20.44 7.84 16.29
C GLN A 176 19.74 7.71 14.95
N GLY A 177 18.56 7.09 14.92
CA GLY A 177 17.72 6.99 13.74
C GLY A 177 16.29 6.58 14.11
N LEU A 178 15.34 6.93 13.26
CA LEU A 178 13.91 6.77 13.55
C LEU A 178 13.15 6.10 12.39
N VAL A 179 12.46 5.01 12.67
CA VAL A 179 11.57 4.32 11.73
C VAL A 179 10.12 4.61 12.12
N ILE A 180 9.38 5.26 11.24
CA ILE A 180 7.99 5.68 11.47
C ILE A 180 7.09 4.84 10.58
N ILE A 181 6.19 4.04 11.15
CA ILE A 181 5.27 3.20 10.38
C ILE A 181 3.87 3.80 10.50
N GLY A 182 3.28 4.22 9.39
CA GLY A 182 1.98 4.88 9.49
C GLY A 182 1.42 5.50 8.24
N GLY A 183 0.26 6.12 8.41
CA GLY A 183 -0.52 6.75 7.34
C GLY A 183 -0.07 8.18 7.04
N PHE A 184 -1.03 9.00 6.62
CA PHE A 184 -0.77 10.40 6.26
C PHE A 184 -0.23 11.24 7.44
N GLU A 185 -0.61 10.93 8.68
CA GLU A 185 -0.05 11.56 9.88
C GLU A 185 1.44 11.22 10.07
N ALA A 186 1.90 10.03 9.69
CA ALA A 186 3.32 9.68 9.74
C ALA A 186 4.13 10.48 8.71
N TYR A 187 3.58 10.62 7.49
CA TYR A 187 4.16 11.45 6.44
C TYR A 187 4.23 12.93 6.85
N THR A 188 3.12 13.49 7.33
CA THR A 188 3.05 14.88 7.82
C THR A 188 3.98 15.08 9.01
N GLY A 189 4.03 14.13 9.94
CA GLY A 189 4.97 14.17 11.06
C GLY A 189 6.43 14.16 10.60
N GLY A 190 6.76 13.40 9.55
CA GLY A 190 8.08 13.46 8.92
C GLY A 190 8.41 14.86 8.37
N LEU A 191 7.45 15.53 7.72
CA LEU A 191 7.63 16.92 7.27
C LEU A 191 7.87 17.89 8.43
N GLU A 192 7.13 17.76 9.51
CA GLU A 192 7.29 18.59 10.71
C GLU A 192 8.63 18.32 11.42
N LEU A 193 9.11 17.08 11.43
CA LEU A 193 10.46 16.76 11.93
C LEU A 193 11.54 17.44 11.08
N MET A 194 11.41 17.42 9.74
CA MET A 194 12.36 18.12 8.86
C MET A 194 12.37 19.63 9.12
N GLU A 195 11.21 20.23 9.35
CA GLU A 195 11.11 21.65 9.68
C GLU A 195 11.68 21.97 11.07
N GLY A 196 11.45 21.08 12.04
CA GLY A 196 11.98 21.16 13.39
C GLY A 196 13.51 21.14 13.48
N ARG A 197 14.21 20.58 12.48
CA ARG A 197 15.68 20.59 12.41
C ARG A 197 16.29 22.00 12.41
N LYS A 198 15.53 23.02 12.01
CA LYS A 198 15.97 24.42 12.10
C LYS A 198 16.03 24.95 13.54
N GLN A 199 15.31 24.31 14.45
CA GLN A 199 15.15 24.73 15.84
C GLN A 199 15.93 23.82 16.81
N PHE A 200 16.01 22.53 16.50
CA PHE A 200 16.64 21.52 17.36
C PHE A 200 17.61 20.65 16.57
N ASP A 201 18.90 20.75 16.90
CA ASP A 201 19.98 19.95 16.30
C ASP A 201 19.77 18.44 16.52
N GLU A 202 19.13 18.06 17.62
CA GLU A 202 18.81 16.69 18.00
C GLU A 202 17.88 16.01 16.98
N LEU A 203 17.08 16.79 16.25
CA LEU A 203 16.20 16.27 15.20
C LEU A 203 16.95 15.97 13.90
N CYS A 204 18.23 16.34 13.79
CA CYS A 204 19.11 16.01 12.67
C CYS A 204 19.58 14.55 12.72
N ILE A 205 18.66 13.62 12.97
CA ILE A 205 18.86 12.18 12.81
C ILE A 205 18.14 11.70 11.54
N PRO A 206 18.66 10.66 10.87
CA PRO A 206 17.95 10.06 9.75
C PRO A 206 16.63 9.44 10.20
N PHE A 207 15.59 9.61 9.39
CA PHE A 207 14.32 8.95 9.61
C PHE A 207 13.73 8.41 8.31
N VAL A 208 12.92 7.35 8.42
CA VAL A 208 12.17 6.79 7.30
C VAL A 208 10.73 6.53 7.68
N VAL A 209 9.81 6.91 6.80
CA VAL A 209 8.38 6.63 6.89
C VAL A 209 8.07 5.40 6.05
N ILE A 210 7.48 4.37 6.66
CA ILE A 210 6.89 3.21 5.99
C ILE A 210 5.38 3.45 5.90
N PRO A 211 4.81 3.64 4.69
CA PRO A 211 3.37 3.81 4.50
C PRO A 211 2.57 2.62 5.01
N ALA A 212 1.69 2.87 5.99
CA ALA A 212 0.80 1.90 6.59
C ALA A 212 -0.57 2.53 6.90
N THR A 213 -1.57 2.20 6.09
CA THR A 213 -2.94 2.71 6.16
C THR A 213 -3.82 1.85 5.27
N VAL A 214 -5.10 1.69 5.63
CA VAL A 214 -6.08 0.99 4.78
C VAL A 214 -6.42 1.80 3.53
N SER A 215 -6.36 3.13 3.61
CA SER A 215 -6.83 4.03 2.56
C SER A 215 -5.91 4.11 1.34
N ASN A 216 -4.66 3.66 1.47
CA ASN A 216 -3.64 3.83 0.42
C ASN A 216 -3.45 5.29 -0.05
N ASN A 217 -3.45 6.23 0.91
CA ASN A 217 -3.45 7.66 0.65
C ASN A 217 -2.11 8.37 0.98
N VAL A 218 -1.02 7.62 1.12
CA VAL A 218 0.30 8.21 1.45
C VAL A 218 1.07 8.49 0.16
N PRO A 219 1.51 9.74 -0.08
CA PRO A 219 2.34 10.10 -1.24
C PRO A 219 3.64 9.28 -1.31
N GLY A 220 4.12 9.05 -2.53
CA GLY A 220 5.38 8.34 -2.76
C GLY A 220 5.27 6.81 -2.78
N SER A 221 4.11 6.21 -2.51
CA SER A 221 3.92 4.76 -2.60
C SER A 221 2.62 4.40 -3.32
N ASP A 222 2.72 3.43 -4.22
CA ASP A 222 1.58 2.83 -4.94
C ASP A 222 0.74 1.92 -4.02
N PHE A 223 1.36 1.41 -2.94
CA PHE A 223 0.76 0.54 -1.93
C PHE A 223 1.20 0.93 -0.52
N SER A 224 0.26 0.95 0.42
CA SER A 224 0.51 1.01 1.86
C SER A 224 0.25 -0.34 2.52
N VAL A 225 1.00 -0.62 3.58
CA VAL A 225 0.75 -1.79 4.44
C VAL A 225 -0.67 -1.70 5.01
N GLY A 226 -1.43 -2.78 4.85
CA GLY A 226 -2.81 -2.94 5.33
C GLY A 226 -3.88 -2.67 4.28
N ALA A 227 -3.51 -2.09 3.13
CA ALA A 227 -4.47 -1.83 2.06
C ALA A 227 -5.00 -3.13 1.41
N ASP A 228 -4.16 -4.16 1.25
CA ASP A 228 -4.58 -5.45 0.70
C ASP A 228 -5.51 -6.20 1.67
N THR A 229 -5.21 -6.18 2.97
CA THR A 229 -6.09 -6.77 3.99
C THR A 229 -7.44 -6.09 4.02
N ALA A 230 -7.47 -4.76 3.92
CA ALA A 230 -8.72 -4.00 3.84
C ALA A 230 -9.51 -4.35 2.58
N LEU A 231 -8.85 -4.38 1.43
CA LEU A 231 -9.46 -4.74 0.15
C LEU A 231 -10.07 -6.14 0.19
N ASN A 232 -9.34 -7.15 0.67
CA ASN A 232 -9.86 -8.52 0.80
C ASN A 232 -11.07 -8.61 1.74
N THR A 233 -11.08 -7.82 2.81
CA THR A 233 -12.21 -7.76 3.74
C THR A 233 -13.45 -7.17 3.08
N ILE A 234 -13.29 -6.11 2.27
CA ILE A 234 -14.38 -5.51 1.50
C ILE A 234 -14.88 -6.51 0.45
N CYS A 235 -13.99 -7.13 -0.34
CA CYS A 235 -14.35 -8.10 -1.37
C CYS A 235 -15.14 -9.29 -0.78
N THR A 236 -14.65 -9.87 0.31
CA THR A 236 -15.32 -10.99 0.99
C THR A 236 -16.70 -10.57 1.49
N THR A 237 -16.83 -9.35 2.01
CA THR A 237 -18.13 -8.82 2.44
C THR A 237 -19.07 -8.60 1.26
N CYS A 238 -18.56 -8.06 0.14
CA CYS A 238 -19.33 -7.90 -1.10
C CYS A 238 -19.81 -9.25 -1.63
N ASP A 239 -19.00 -10.30 -1.57
CA ASP A 239 -19.39 -11.65 -2.01
C ASP A 239 -20.52 -12.23 -1.15
N ARG A 240 -20.43 -12.09 0.19
CA ARG A 240 -21.49 -12.49 1.12
C ARG A 240 -22.79 -11.73 0.86
N ILE A 241 -22.69 -10.42 0.63
CA ILE A 241 -23.85 -9.58 0.31
C ILE A 241 -24.46 -9.98 -1.05
N LYS A 242 -23.64 -10.23 -2.08
CA LYS A 242 -24.09 -10.70 -3.39
C LYS A 242 -24.81 -12.05 -3.32
N GLN A 243 -24.39 -12.94 -2.41
CA GLN A 243 -25.06 -14.21 -2.15
C GLN A 243 -26.44 -13.98 -1.52
N SER A 244 -26.54 -13.06 -0.54
CA SER A 244 -27.83 -12.65 0.03
C SER A 244 -28.77 -12.05 -1.03
N ALA A 245 -28.25 -11.15 -1.88
CA ALA A 245 -29.02 -10.51 -2.96
C ALA A 245 -29.55 -11.53 -3.98
N ALA A 246 -28.77 -12.57 -4.30
CA ALA A 246 -29.18 -13.63 -5.23
C ALA A 246 -30.36 -14.45 -4.69
N GLY A 247 -30.45 -14.65 -3.38
CA GLY A 247 -31.54 -15.39 -2.74
C GLY A 247 -32.89 -14.67 -2.79
N THR A 248 -32.91 -13.35 -2.66
CA THR A 248 -34.15 -12.55 -2.68
C THR A 248 -34.55 -12.06 -4.06
N LYS A 249 -33.62 -12.05 -5.03
CA LYS A 249 -33.74 -11.46 -6.38
C LYS A 249 -34.08 -9.95 -6.32
N ARG A 250 -33.80 -9.23 -7.42
CA ARG A 250 -34.15 -7.81 -7.63
C ARG A 250 -33.73 -6.91 -6.45
N ARG A 251 -32.47 -7.03 -6.03
CA ARG A 251 -31.94 -6.23 -4.92
C ARG A 251 -30.62 -5.55 -5.28
N VAL A 252 -30.50 -4.28 -4.91
CA VAL A 252 -29.31 -3.46 -5.07
C VAL A 252 -28.73 -3.17 -3.69
N PHE A 253 -27.44 -3.40 -3.52
CA PHE A 253 -26.73 -3.06 -2.29
C PHE A 253 -25.79 -1.88 -2.51
N ILE A 254 -25.91 -0.86 -1.65
CA ILE A 254 -25.01 0.29 -1.59
C ILE A 254 -24.06 0.06 -0.41
N ILE A 255 -22.77 -0.12 -0.69
CA ILE A 255 -21.75 -0.42 0.31
C ILE A 255 -20.86 0.79 0.50
N GLU A 256 -20.84 1.33 1.71
CA GLU A 256 -19.91 2.39 2.07
C GLU A 256 -18.57 1.81 2.52
N THR A 257 -17.52 2.26 1.85
CA THR A 257 -16.12 1.92 2.10
C THR A 257 -15.40 3.08 2.77
N MET A 258 -14.41 2.76 3.60
CA MET A 258 -13.47 3.74 4.15
C MET A 258 -12.56 4.27 3.04
N GLY A 259 -11.76 5.27 3.37
CA GLY A 259 -10.68 5.75 2.49
C GLY A 259 -10.33 7.22 2.69
N GLY A 260 -11.05 7.93 3.56
CA GLY A 260 -11.08 9.39 3.51
C GLY A 260 -11.50 9.83 2.11
N TYR A 261 -10.79 10.80 1.55
CA TYR A 261 -10.96 11.25 0.16
C TYR A 261 -10.27 10.35 -0.88
N CYS A 262 -9.63 9.25 -0.48
CA CYS A 262 -9.00 8.31 -1.40
C CYS A 262 -9.98 7.20 -1.79
N GLY A 263 -10.39 7.17 -3.06
CA GLY A 263 -11.29 6.20 -3.67
C GLY A 263 -10.70 4.83 -3.96
N TYR A 264 -9.45 4.56 -3.55
CA TYR A 264 -8.73 3.31 -3.84
C TYR A 264 -9.54 2.07 -3.44
N LEU A 265 -10.03 2.03 -2.20
CA LEU A 265 -10.78 0.88 -1.69
C LEU A 265 -12.10 0.68 -2.44
N ALA A 266 -12.88 1.75 -2.68
CA ALA A 266 -14.13 1.68 -3.44
C ALA A 266 -13.90 1.19 -4.87
N THR A 267 -12.88 1.72 -5.56
CA THR A 267 -12.59 1.38 -6.95
C THR A 267 -12.05 -0.04 -7.09
N MET A 268 -11.02 -0.40 -6.30
CA MET A 268 -10.40 -1.72 -6.41
C MET A 268 -11.35 -2.82 -5.94
N ALA A 269 -12.11 -2.59 -4.86
CA ALA A 269 -13.11 -3.55 -4.42
C ALA A 269 -14.25 -3.66 -5.44
N GLY A 270 -14.66 -2.55 -6.08
CA GLY A 270 -15.70 -2.58 -7.09
C GLY A 270 -15.29 -3.36 -8.32
N LEU A 271 -14.06 -3.16 -8.78
CA LEU A 271 -13.51 -3.95 -9.87
C LEU A 271 -13.44 -5.44 -9.52
N ALA A 272 -12.94 -5.79 -8.33
CA ALA A 272 -12.81 -7.18 -7.91
C ALA A 272 -14.16 -7.87 -7.64
N ALA A 273 -15.13 -7.13 -7.08
CA ALA A 273 -16.44 -7.66 -6.75
C ALA A 273 -17.43 -7.62 -7.93
N GLY A 274 -17.09 -6.97 -9.04
CA GLY A 274 -17.99 -6.75 -10.17
C GLY A 274 -19.15 -5.83 -9.80
N ALA A 275 -18.83 -4.70 -9.18
CA ALA A 275 -19.78 -3.66 -8.84
C ALA A 275 -20.27 -2.93 -10.12
N ASP A 276 -21.53 -2.54 -10.10
CA ASP A 276 -22.19 -1.77 -11.15
C ASP A 276 -21.77 -0.30 -11.13
N ALA A 277 -21.44 0.25 -9.97
CA ALA A 277 -20.92 1.60 -9.86
C ALA A 277 -20.01 1.71 -8.64
N ALA A 278 -19.05 2.63 -8.71
CA ALA A 278 -18.19 2.98 -7.58
C ALA A 278 -18.03 4.51 -7.53
N TYR A 279 -18.57 5.15 -6.48
CA TYR A 279 -18.49 6.60 -6.28
C TYR A 279 -17.28 6.96 -5.43
N ILE A 280 -16.46 7.87 -5.94
CA ILE A 280 -15.20 8.31 -5.34
C ILE A 280 -15.07 9.84 -5.39
N PHE A 281 -14.13 10.40 -4.64
CA PHE A 281 -13.92 11.84 -4.59
C PHE A 281 -13.19 12.34 -5.85
N GLU A 282 -12.25 11.53 -6.34
CA GLU A 282 -11.38 11.86 -7.48
C GLU A 282 -12.13 11.96 -8.82
N GLU A 283 -13.36 11.42 -8.89
CA GLU A 283 -14.24 11.46 -10.06
C GLU A 283 -15.57 12.11 -9.64
N PRO A 284 -15.70 13.45 -9.77
CA PRO A 284 -16.93 14.16 -9.42
C PRO A 284 -18.13 13.61 -10.20
N PHE A 285 -19.26 13.48 -9.51
CA PHE A 285 -20.50 12.98 -10.08
C PHE A 285 -21.68 13.84 -9.64
N THR A 286 -22.72 13.83 -10.45
CA THR A 286 -23.94 14.62 -10.30
C THR A 286 -25.15 13.73 -10.08
N ILE A 287 -26.29 14.34 -9.78
CA ILE A 287 -27.58 13.63 -9.73
C ILE A 287 -27.91 12.90 -11.04
N ARG A 288 -27.48 13.44 -12.19
CA ARG A 288 -27.73 12.81 -13.50
C ARG A 288 -26.94 11.52 -13.65
N ASP A 289 -25.72 11.47 -13.14
CA ASP A 289 -24.91 10.25 -13.13
C ASP A 289 -25.53 9.18 -12.22
N LEU A 290 -26.09 9.57 -11.08
CA LEU A 290 -26.83 8.67 -10.21
C LEU A 290 -28.08 8.11 -10.92
N GLN A 291 -28.84 8.97 -11.59
CA GLN A 291 -30.02 8.57 -12.38
C GLN A 291 -29.64 7.59 -13.50
N ALA A 292 -28.59 7.87 -14.26
CA ALA A 292 -28.10 6.99 -15.32
C ALA A 292 -27.70 5.61 -14.76
N ASN A 293 -27.08 5.56 -13.58
CA ASN A 293 -26.73 4.30 -12.92
C ASN A 293 -27.98 3.54 -12.42
N VAL A 294 -29.02 4.24 -11.96
CA VAL A 294 -30.31 3.61 -11.62
C VAL A 294 -30.97 3.01 -12.87
N GLU A 295 -31.01 3.75 -13.98
CA GLU A 295 -31.56 3.28 -15.25
C GLU A 295 -30.82 2.04 -15.75
N HIS A 296 -29.49 2.06 -15.70
CA HIS A 296 -28.65 0.91 -16.02
C HIS A 296 -29.03 -0.32 -15.17
N LEU A 297 -29.16 -0.15 -13.85
CA LEU A 297 -29.59 -1.21 -12.94
C LEU A 297 -31.00 -1.71 -13.26
N VAL A 298 -31.94 -0.81 -13.56
CA VAL A 298 -33.31 -1.16 -13.98
C VAL A 298 -33.28 -2.05 -15.23
N GLN A 299 -32.49 -1.71 -16.24
CA GLN A 299 -32.36 -2.56 -17.44
C GLN A 299 -31.70 -3.90 -17.10
N LYS A 300 -30.64 -3.88 -16.27
CA LYS A 300 -29.97 -5.10 -15.80
C LYS A 300 -30.95 -6.07 -15.11
N MET A 301 -31.88 -5.57 -14.29
CA MET A 301 -32.87 -6.41 -13.59
C MET A 301 -33.85 -7.14 -14.52
N LYS A 302 -33.98 -6.71 -15.78
CA LYS A 302 -34.78 -7.41 -16.81
C LYS A 302 -34.03 -8.60 -17.41
N THR A 303 -32.72 -8.69 -17.21
CA THR A 303 -31.88 -9.79 -17.70
C THR A 303 -31.87 -10.99 -16.74
N THR A 304 -30.98 -11.95 -16.98
CA THR A 304 -30.75 -13.10 -16.10
C THR A 304 -30.14 -12.70 -14.75
N VAL A 305 -29.37 -11.61 -14.70
CA VAL A 305 -28.69 -11.13 -13.49
C VAL A 305 -29.58 -10.13 -12.75
N LYS A 306 -30.30 -10.59 -11.74
CA LYS A 306 -31.28 -9.79 -10.98
C LYS A 306 -30.71 -9.30 -9.65
N ARG A 307 -29.52 -8.69 -9.69
CA ARG A 307 -28.86 -8.09 -8.51
C ARG A 307 -27.99 -6.90 -8.92
N GLY A 308 -27.85 -5.93 -8.02
CA GLY A 308 -26.96 -4.78 -8.18
C GLY A 308 -26.02 -4.60 -6.99
N LEU A 309 -24.85 -4.04 -7.26
CA LEU A 309 -23.83 -3.74 -6.27
C LEU A 309 -23.22 -2.37 -6.57
N VAL A 310 -23.33 -1.44 -5.62
CA VAL A 310 -22.82 -0.08 -5.74
C VAL A 310 -21.90 0.18 -4.58
N LEU A 311 -20.68 0.62 -4.85
CA LEU A 311 -19.72 1.00 -3.82
C LEU A 311 -19.64 2.52 -3.74
N ARG A 312 -19.49 3.02 -2.52
CA ARG A 312 -19.34 4.44 -2.25
C ARG A 312 -18.21 4.65 -1.28
N ASN A 313 -17.25 5.50 -1.61
CA ASN A 313 -16.26 5.95 -0.65
C ASN A 313 -16.90 6.97 0.33
N GLU A 314 -16.54 6.88 1.61
CA GLU A 314 -17.12 7.67 2.71
C GLU A 314 -17.08 9.20 2.51
N LYS A 315 -16.11 9.73 1.76
CA LYS A 315 -15.98 11.16 1.43
C LYS A 315 -16.03 11.45 -0.07
N SER A 316 -16.67 10.57 -0.84
CA SER A 316 -16.88 10.77 -2.28
C SER A 316 -17.63 12.08 -2.61
N ASN A 317 -18.62 12.44 -1.80
CA ASN A 317 -19.36 13.69 -1.89
C ASN A 317 -20.01 13.99 -0.52
N GLU A 318 -20.10 15.26 -0.14
CA GLU A 318 -20.69 15.70 1.13
C GLU A 318 -22.22 15.55 1.15
N ASN A 319 -22.89 15.89 0.05
CA ASN A 319 -24.34 15.89 -0.06
C ASN A 319 -24.89 14.54 -0.52
N TYR A 320 -24.17 13.85 -1.40
CA TYR A 320 -24.55 12.51 -1.89
C TYR A 320 -24.06 11.43 -0.93
N THR A 321 -24.63 11.45 0.27
CA THR A 321 -24.37 10.47 1.32
C THR A 321 -24.91 9.09 0.94
N THR A 322 -24.46 8.04 1.65
CA THR A 322 -25.02 6.68 1.50
C THR A 322 -26.53 6.66 1.66
N ASP A 323 -27.07 7.50 2.56
CA ASP A 323 -28.50 7.60 2.84
C ASP A 323 -29.25 8.28 1.70
N PHE A 324 -28.68 9.36 1.16
CA PHE A 324 -29.23 10.02 -0.01
C PHE A 324 -29.29 9.08 -1.22
N ILE A 325 -28.17 8.43 -1.55
CA ILE A 325 -28.11 7.48 -2.67
C ILE A 325 -29.08 6.32 -2.45
N PHE A 326 -29.19 5.81 -1.23
CA PHE A 326 -30.16 4.76 -0.88
C PHE A 326 -31.60 5.19 -1.11
N ASN A 327 -31.99 6.38 -0.65
CA ASN A 327 -33.35 6.88 -0.81
C ASN A 327 -33.66 7.12 -2.30
N LEU A 328 -32.74 7.77 -3.03
CA LEU A 328 -32.86 8.00 -4.46
C LEU A 328 -33.04 6.70 -5.24
N TYR A 329 -32.16 5.72 -5.01
CA TYR A 329 -32.21 4.43 -5.70
C TYR A 329 -33.47 3.63 -5.36
N SER A 330 -33.98 3.76 -4.13
CA SER A 330 -35.22 3.10 -3.71
C SER A 330 -36.44 3.69 -4.40
N GLU A 331 -36.48 5.02 -4.52
CA GLU A 331 -37.58 5.74 -5.18
C GLU A 331 -37.55 5.54 -6.69
N GLU A 332 -36.41 5.86 -7.32
CA GLU A 332 -36.24 5.78 -8.78
C GLU A 332 -36.20 4.33 -9.30
N GLY A 333 -35.94 3.36 -8.41
CA GLY A 333 -36.10 1.94 -8.71
C GLY A 333 -37.54 1.53 -9.02
N LYS A 334 -38.55 2.35 -8.66
CA LYS A 334 -39.98 2.19 -9.01
C LYS A 334 -40.54 0.77 -8.82
N GLY A 335 -40.11 0.09 -7.75
CA GLY A 335 -40.49 -1.29 -7.44
C GLY A 335 -39.88 -2.38 -8.34
N ILE A 336 -39.02 -2.01 -9.29
CA ILE A 336 -38.27 -2.95 -10.14
C ILE A 336 -37.18 -3.66 -9.32
N PHE A 337 -36.58 -2.94 -8.37
CA PHE A 337 -35.69 -3.50 -7.36
C PHE A 337 -35.83 -2.78 -6.02
N ASP A 338 -35.46 -3.49 -4.95
CA ASP A 338 -35.27 -2.92 -3.62
C ASP A 338 -33.81 -2.51 -3.42
N SER A 339 -33.57 -1.40 -2.73
CA SER A 339 -32.22 -1.05 -2.28
C SER A 339 -31.98 -1.47 -0.83
N ARG A 340 -30.71 -1.69 -0.48
CA ARG A 340 -30.22 -1.84 0.90
C ARG A 340 -28.88 -1.12 1.01
N LYS A 341 -28.57 -0.59 2.20
CA LYS A 341 -27.30 0.08 2.48
C LYS A 341 -26.52 -0.66 3.57
N ASN A 342 -25.21 -0.72 3.41
CA ASN A 342 -24.29 -1.33 4.36
C ASN A 342 -23.06 -0.42 4.54
N VAL A 343 -22.92 0.16 5.73
CA VAL A 343 -21.70 0.86 6.12
C VAL A 343 -20.77 -0.15 6.79
N LEU A 344 -19.66 -0.47 6.12
CA LEU A 344 -18.75 -1.51 6.62
C LEU A 344 -17.98 -1.05 7.87
N GLY A 345 -17.71 0.25 7.97
CA GLY A 345 -17.00 0.85 9.09
C GLY A 345 -15.65 0.17 9.36
N HIS A 346 -15.32 0.00 10.64
CA HIS A 346 -14.01 -0.46 11.11
C HIS A 346 -13.69 -1.93 10.77
N MET A 347 -14.67 -2.74 10.36
CA MET A 347 -14.40 -4.11 9.90
C MET A 347 -13.38 -4.14 8.76
N GLN A 348 -13.32 -3.06 7.97
CA GLN A 348 -12.38 -2.89 6.87
C GLN A 348 -10.92 -2.82 7.30
N GLN A 349 -10.60 -2.59 8.58
CA GLN A 349 -9.22 -2.71 9.07
C GLN A 349 -8.73 -4.16 9.09
N GLY A 350 -9.66 -5.12 8.95
CA GLY A 350 -9.40 -6.54 9.02
C GLY A 350 -9.13 -7.02 10.45
N GLY A 351 -8.80 -8.31 10.55
CA GLY A 351 -8.26 -8.90 11.76
C GLY A 351 -6.78 -9.20 11.53
N SER A 352 -6.47 -10.46 11.23
CA SER A 352 -5.12 -10.86 10.87
C SER A 352 -4.74 -10.35 9.47
N PRO A 353 -3.51 -9.84 9.26
CA PRO A 353 -3.05 -9.40 7.94
C PRO A 353 -3.05 -10.55 6.93
N THR A 354 -3.30 -10.23 5.66
CA THR A 354 -3.18 -11.15 4.54
C THR A 354 -1.72 -11.60 4.35
N PRO A 355 -1.46 -12.72 3.66
CA PRO A 355 -0.09 -13.12 3.32
C PRO A 355 0.68 -12.03 2.57
N PHE A 356 0.01 -11.27 1.71
CA PHE A 356 0.60 -10.14 1.00
C PHE A 356 1.08 -9.06 1.98
N ASP A 357 0.20 -8.55 2.85
CA ASP A 357 0.58 -7.50 3.80
C ASP A 357 1.66 -7.96 4.78
N ARG A 358 1.64 -9.23 5.21
CA ARG A 358 2.71 -9.81 6.06
C ARG A 358 4.06 -9.78 5.35
N ASN A 359 4.09 -10.25 4.10
CA ASN A 359 5.31 -10.30 3.30
C ASN A 359 5.80 -8.89 2.94
N PHE A 360 4.89 -8.02 2.50
CA PHE A 360 5.19 -6.65 2.12
C PHE A 360 5.73 -5.85 3.31
N ALA A 361 5.03 -5.85 4.45
CA ALA A 361 5.49 -5.18 5.67
C ALA A 361 6.86 -5.68 6.16
N THR A 362 7.11 -6.99 6.03
CA THR A 362 8.42 -7.58 6.36
C THR A 362 9.53 -7.01 5.47
N LYS A 363 9.30 -6.93 4.15
CA LYS A 363 10.28 -6.33 3.23
C LYS A 363 10.51 -4.85 3.53
N MET A 364 9.44 -4.11 3.78
CA MET A 364 9.53 -2.67 4.10
C MET A 364 10.37 -2.44 5.35
N GLY A 365 10.10 -3.17 6.44
CA GLY A 365 10.88 -3.05 7.68
C GLY A 365 12.35 -3.46 7.50
N ALA A 366 12.61 -4.55 6.75
CA ALA A 366 13.99 -4.97 6.48
C ALA A 366 14.77 -3.94 5.64
N LYS A 367 14.16 -3.44 4.56
CA LYS A 367 14.77 -2.45 3.66
C LYS A 367 14.99 -1.11 4.37
N ALA A 368 14.02 -0.67 5.18
CA ALA A 368 14.12 0.53 5.99
C ALA A 368 15.30 0.45 6.98
N MET A 369 15.43 -0.66 7.70
CA MET A 369 16.53 -0.84 8.66
C MET A 369 17.89 -0.93 7.97
N HIS A 370 17.98 -1.59 6.80
CA HIS A 370 19.22 -1.63 6.03
C HIS A 370 19.67 -0.23 5.56
N TRP A 371 18.75 0.54 4.99
CA TRP A 371 19.01 1.92 4.61
C TRP A 371 19.39 2.80 5.81
N MET A 372 18.68 2.65 6.93
CA MET A 372 18.91 3.40 8.15
C MET A 372 20.33 3.20 8.70
N THR A 373 20.81 1.95 8.78
CA THR A 373 22.19 1.66 9.21
C THR A 373 23.23 2.30 8.29
N GLY A 374 23.00 2.30 6.97
CA GLY A 374 23.87 3.00 6.02
C GLY A 374 23.86 4.51 6.25
N LYS A 375 22.66 5.10 6.35
CA LYS A 375 22.47 6.55 6.49
C LYS A 375 23.03 7.09 7.79
N ILE A 376 22.92 6.34 8.89
CA ILE A 376 23.55 6.69 10.17
C ILE A 376 25.07 6.80 10.02
N LYS A 377 25.72 5.84 9.35
CA LYS A 377 27.18 5.86 9.13
C LYS A 377 27.61 7.04 8.26
N GLU A 378 26.88 7.32 7.17
CA GLU A 378 27.14 8.47 6.30
C GLU A 378 26.98 9.82 7.03
N SER A 379 26.05 9.87 7.99
CA SER A 379 25.70 11.09 8.72
C SER A 379 26.52 11.28 10.00
N TYR A 380 27.43 10.37 10.32
CA TYR A 380 28.28 10.47 11.49
C TYR A 380 29.41 11.48 11.25
N ARG A 381 29.39 12.61 11.97
CA ARG A 381 30.36 13.71 11.84
C ARG A 381 30.71 14.27 13.21
N ASN A 382 32.00 14.49 13.47
CA ASN A 382 32.50 15.12 14.71
C ASN A 382 31.97 14.47 16.01
N GLY A 383 31.88 13.14 16.05
CA GLY A 383 31.44 12.40 17.24
C GLY A 383 29.92 12.36 17.46
N ARG A 384 29.11 13.02 16.61
CA ARG A 384 27.64 12.98 16.66
C ARG A 384 27.04 12.65 15.29
N ILE A 385 25.76 12.28 15.28
CA ILE A 385 25.00 12.15 14.03
C ILE A 385 24.44 13.52 13.69
N PHE A 386 24.63 13.94 12.44
CA PHE A 386 24.06 15.19 11.93
C PHE A 386 23.63 15.01 10.47
N ALA A 387 22.39 14.56 10.30
CA ALA A 387 21.74 14.33 9.02
C ALA A 387 20.78 15.49 8.72
N ASN A 388 21.27 16.56 8.10
CA ASN A 388 20.46 17.74 7.75
C ASN A 388 20.21 17.91 6.24
N THR A 389 20.30 16.83 5.48
CA THR A 389 20.04 16.81 4.04
C THR A 389 18.62 16.29 3.75
N PRO A 390 17.97 16.70 2.64
CA PRO A 390 16.62 16.22 2.29
C PRO A 390 16.49 14.69 2.24
N ASP A 391 17.51 14.02 1.71
CA ASP A 391 17.58 12.56 1.55
C ASP A 391 17.81 11.79 2.86
N SER A 392 17.89 12.46 4.01
CA SER A 392 17.95 11.82 5.32
C SER A 392 16.58 11.64 5.98
N GLY A 393 15.52 12.23 5.42
CA GLY A 393 14.13 12.05 5.85
C GLY A 393 13.29 11.59 4.67
N CYS A 394 12.99 10.29 4.60
CA CYS A 394 12.41 9.69 3.39
C CYS A 394 11.11 8.95 3.65
N VAL A 395 10.24 8.83 2.63
CA VAL A 395 9.23 7.79 2.54
C VAL A 395 9.84 6.60 1.79
N LEU A 396 9.79 5.41 2.40
CA LEU A 396 10.07 4.17 1.70
C LEU A 396 8.78 3.71 1.03
N GLY A 397 8.65 3.94 -0.27
CA GLY A 397 7.46 3.61 -1.05
C GLY A 397 7.72 2.54 -2.10
N MET A 398 6.66 1.82 -2.49
CA MET A 398 6.70 0.95 -3.66
C MET A 398 6.23 1.75 -4.88
N ARG A 399 7.07 1.89 -5.90
CA ARG A 399 6.71 2.52 -7.18
C ARG A 399 6.89 1.49 -8.28
N LYS A 400 5.80 1.15 -8.97
CA LYS A 400 5.73 0.03 -9.93
C LYS A 400 6.21 -1.27 -9.29
N ARG A 401 7.47 -1.66 -9.52
CA ARG A 401 8.10 -2.90 -9.02
C ARG A 401 9.21 -2.67 -7.99
N ALA A 402 9.63 -1.43 -7.79
CA ALA A 402 10.80 -1.10 -6.99
C ALA A 402 10.40 -0.48 -5.64
N LEU A 403 11.19 -0.76 -4.62
CA LEU A 403 11.13 -0.05 -3.34
C LEU A 403 12.12 1.11 -3.41
N VAL A 404 11.62 2.33 -3.30
CA VAL A 404 12.39 3.57 -3.46
C VAL A 404 12.29 4.43 -2.20
N PHE A 405 13.39 5.11 -1.87
CA PHE A 405 13.41 6.13 -0.84
C PHE A 405 13.25 7.48 -1.51
N GLN A 406 12.20 8.21 -1.16
CA GLN A 406 11.93 9.54 -1.68
C GLN A 406 11.95 10.54 -0.52
N PRO A 407 12.71 11.64 -0.60
CA PRO A 407 12.69 12.69 0.41
C PRO A 407 11.26 13.16 0.71
N VAL A 408 10.89 13.23 2.00
CA VAL A 408 9.53 13.67 2.38
C VAL A 408 9.23 15.07 1.87
N THR A 409 10.26 15.92 1.75
CA THR A 409 10.14 17.30 1.27
C THR A 409 9.81 17.39 -0.21
N GLU A 410 10.28 16.45 -1.04
CA GLU A 410 10.00 16.43 -2.49
C GLU A 410 8.58 15.94 -2.79
N LEU A 411 7.99 15.15 -1.89
CA LEU A 411 6.63 14.65 -2.04
C LEU A 411 5.57 15.72 -1.76
N LYS A 412 5.94 16.88 -1.20
CA LYS A 412 5.00 17.99 -0.92
C LYS A 412 4.26 18.44 -2.18
N ASP A 413 4.97 18.58 -3.29
CA ASP A 413 4.38 19.05 -4.54
C ASP A 413 3.39 18.04 -5.14
N GLN A 414 3.53 16.77 -4.78
CA GLN A 414 2.64 15.67 -5.18
C GLN A 414 1.51 15.42 -4.18
N THR A 415 1.39 16.24 -3.13
CA THR A 415 0.42 16.05 -2.05
C THR A 415 -0.70 17.08 -2.11
N ASP A 416 -1.94 16.60 -1.99
CA ASP A 416 -3.07 17.42 -1.57
C ASP A 416 -3.21 17.30 -0.04
N PHE A 417 -2.84 18.37 0.67
CA PHE A 417 -2.87 18.40 2.14
C PHE A 417 -4.27 18.60 2.72
N GLU A 418 -5.16 19.26 1.98
CA GLU A 418 -6.54 19.51 2.41
C GLU A 418 -7.32 18.19 2.45
N HIS A 419 -7.25 17.44 1.35
CA HIS A 419 -7.94 16.16 1.21
C HIS A 419 -7.09 14.97 1.69
N ARG A 420 -5.80 15.20 1.99
CA ARG A 420 -4.86 14.20 2.51
C ARG A 420 -4.69 13.00 1.57
N ILE A 421 -4.45 13.29 0.29
CA ILE A 421 -4.26 12.30 -0.78
C ILE A 421 -3.09 12.69 -1.69
N PRO A 422 -2.49 11.74 -2.43
CA PRO A 422 -1.60 12.07 -3.54
C PRO A 422 -2.39 12.69 -4.69
N LYS A 423 -1.79 13.65 -5.41
CA LYS A 423 -2.40 14.27 -6.60
C LYS A 423 -2.53 13.31 -7.78
N GLU A 424 -1.63 12.33 -7.88
CA GLU A 424 -1.63 11.32 -8.93
C GLU A 424 -1.72 9.92 -8.33
N GLN A 425 -2.62 9.10 -8.89
CA GLN A 425 -2.90 7.77 -8.41
C GLN A 425 -3.02 6.78 -9.56
N TRP A 426 -2.15 5.76 -9.56
CA TRP A 426 -2.00 4.82 -10.67
C TRP A 426 -3.26 4.02 -11.00
N TRP A 427 -4.19 3.88 -10.05
CA TRP A 427 -5.39 3.04 -10.17
C TRP A 427 -6.57 3.78 -10.81
N LEU A 428 -6.52 5.10 -10.96
CA LEU A 428 -7.55 5.88 -11.64
C LEU A 428 -7.71 5.47 -13.12
N LYS A 429 -6.62 5.05 -13.77
CA LYS A 429 -6.66 4.50 -15.13
C LYS A 429 -7.47 3.20 -15.27
N LEU A 430 -7.80 2.54 -14.15
CA LEU A 430 -8.64 1.33 -14.16
C LEU A 430 -10.14 1.67 -14.11
N ARG A 431 -10.52 2.94 -13.90
CA ARG A 431 -11.91 3.38 -13.79
C ARG A 431 -12.76 3.04 -15.03
N PRO A 432 -12.28 3.25 -16.27
CA PRO A 432 -13.06 2.87 -17.46
C PRO A 432 -13.34 1.37 -17.52
N ILE A 433 -12.39 0.54 -17.07
CA ILE A 433 -12.55 -0.92 -17.07
C ILE A 433 -13.72 -1.35 -16.18
N LEU A 434 -13.94 -0.68 -15.03
CA LEU A 434 -15.08 -0.97 -14.16
C LEU A 434 -16.41 -0.79 -14.90
N LYS A 435 -16.57 0.32 -15.62
CA LYS A 435 -17.78 0.61 -16.41
C LYS A 435 -17.97 -0.35 -17.59
N ILE A 436 -16.90 -0.71 -18.31
CA ILE A 436 -16.96 -1.70 -19.41
C ILE A 436 -17.41 -3.06 -18.90
N LEU A 437 -16.80 -3.55 -17.82
CA LEU A 437 -17.14 -4.87 -17.27
C LEU A 437 -18.55 -4.88 -16.64
N ALA A 438 -19.05 -3.72 -16.21
CA ALA A 438 -20.44 -3.54 -15.79
C ALA A 438 -21.42 -3.35 -16.97
N LYS A 439 -20.95 -3.31 -18.22
CA LYS A 439 -21.74 -3.13 -19.45
C LYS A 439 -22.44 -1.78 -19.56
N TYR A 440 -21.79 -0.70 -19.13
CA TYR A 440 -22.21 0.64 -19.53
C TYR A 440 -21.83 0.88 -20.99
N GLU A 441 -22.65 1.66 -21.69
CA GLU A 441 -22.31 2.18 -23.01
C GLU A 441 -21.27 3.28 -22.85
N ILE A 442 -19.99 2.89 -22.91
CA ILE A 442 -18.86 3.83 -22.91
C ILE A 442 -17.86 3.41 -23.98
N ASP A 443 -17.28 4.40 -24.66
CA ASP A 443 -16.17 4.19 -25.57
C ASP A 443 -14.87 4.10 -24.76
N LEU A 444 -14.11 3.02 -24.97
CA LEU A 444 -12.76 2.92 -24.43
C LEU A 444 -11.83 3.71 -25.36
N ASP A 445 -11.05 4.63 -24.79
CA ASP A 445 -9.93 5.22 -25.52
C ASP A 445 -8.88 4.14 -25.81
N THR A 446 -8.71 3.80 -27.09
CA THR A 446 -7.79 2.78 -27.59
C THR A 446 -6.50 3.37 -28.16
N SER A 447 -6.27 4.68 -27.99
CA SER A 447 -5.11 5.37 -28.57
C SER A 447 -3.78 5.03 -27.88
N GLU A 448 -3.80 4.56 -26.63
CA GLU A 448 -2.60 4.10 -25.93
C GLU A 448 -2.24 2.66 -26.30
N HIS A 449 -1.12 2.48 -27.01
CA HIS A 449 -0.59 1.18 -27.36
C HIS A 449 0.40 0.66 -26.31
N ALA A 450 0.10 -0.51 -25.72
CA ALA A 450 1.06 -1.20 -24.87
C ALA A 450 2.12 -1.89 -25.73
N HIS A 451 3.37 -1.43 -25.64
CA HIS A 451 4.48 -2.02 -26.38
C HIS A 451 4.89 -3.39 -25.84
N LEU A 452 5.36 -4.25 -26.75
CA LEU A 452 6.03 -5.51 -26.41
C LEU A 452 7.34 -5.22 -25.66
N GLU A 453 7.41 -5.65 -24.42
CA GLU A 453 8.62 -5.51 -23.60
C GLU A 453 9.47 -6.79 -23.69
N HIS A 454 10.64 -6.70 -24.34
CA HIS A 454 11.60 -7.79 -24.38
C HIS A 454 12.24 -8.05 -23.00
N ILE A 455 12.31 -9.31 -22.60
CA ILE A 455 12.85 -9.76 -21.30
C ILE A 455 14.37 -9.55 -21.26
N SER A 456 15.04 -9.69 -22.40
CA SER A 456 16.49 -9.53 -22.56
C SER A 456 16.98 -8.10 -22.29
N ARG A 457 16.25 -7.06 -22.73
CA ARG A 457 16.60 -5.64 -22.52
C ARG A 457 16.54 -5.19 -21.05
N LYS A 458 15.71 -5.82 -20.21
CA LYS A 458 15.63 -5.53 -18.77
C LYS A 458 16.82 -6.05 -17.96
N ARG A 459 17.67 -6.93 -18.52
CA ARG A 459 18.85 -7.47 -17.83
C ARG A 459 20.09 -6.58 -17.96
N SER A 460 20.15 -5.66 -18.93
CA SER A 460 21.33 -4.83 -19.23
C SER A 460 21.23 -3.36 -18.82
N GLY A 461 20.06 -2.85 -18.42
CA GLY A 461 19.80 -1.39 -18.41
C GLY A 461 19.55 -0.67 -17.07
N GLU A 462 19.63 -1.32 -15.91
CA GLU A 462 19.47 -0.62 -14.61
C GLU A 462 20.76 -0.77 -13.79
N ALA A 463 21.65 0.23 -13.94
CA ALA A 463 22.82 0.44 -13.09
C ALA A 463 22.39 0.72 -11.63
N PRO A 464 23.21 0.36 -10.62
CA PRO A 464 22.89 0.62 -9.23
C PRO A 464 23.07 2.11 -8.94
N VAL A 465 21.98 2.80 -8.59
CA VAL A 465 22.01 4.04 -7.83
C VAL A 465 21.10 3.85 -6.62
#